data_AF-A0A4D5Z5I0-F1
#
_entry.id   AF-A0A4D5Z5I0-F1
#
_cell.length_a   1.000
_cell.length_b   1.000
_cell.length_c   1.000
_cell.angle_alpha   90.00
_cell.angle_beta   90.00
_cell.angle_gamma   90.00
#
_symmetry.space_group_name_H-M   'P 1'
#
loop_
_entity.id
_entity.type
_entity.pdbx_description
1 polymer ?
#
loop_
_entity_poly.entity_id
_entity_poly.type
_entity_poly.pdbx_seq_one_letter_code
_entity_poly.pdbx_strand_id
1 'polypeptide(L)'
;LNDLLDNRKQRILNTIRNSEELRGGAIEQLEKARARLRKVKTEAARFRVNQYSEAERENLNLINLTYKSLEDLENYKNDSIRFEQQRAIHQVRQRVFQQALRGALETLNSCLNKELHLRTISANIRLFRSMKELTN
;
A
#
# COMPACT_ATOMS: atom_id res chain seq x y z
N LEU A 1 0.12 -70.01 -67.10
CA LEU A 1 -0.44 -68.67 -67.43
C LEU A 1 -1.40 -68.19 -66.34
N ASN A 2 -2.34 -69.03 -65.87
CA ASN A 2 -3.27 -68.69 -64.78
C ASN A 2 -2.60 -68.25 -63.47
N ASP A 3 -1.61 -69.00 -62.98
CA ASP A 3 -0.91 -68.67 -61.71
C ASP A 3 -0.26 -67.28 -61.69
N LEU A 4 0.21 -66.81 -62.86
CA LEU A 4 0.83 -65.49 -63.00
C LEU A 4 -0.22 -64.36 -62.94
N LEU A 5 -1.40 -64.60 -63.51
CA LEU A 5 -2.53 -63.66 -63.48
C LEU A 5 -3.16 -63.59 -62.09
N ASP A 6 -3.28 -64.72 -61.40
CA ASP A 6 -3.74 -64.78 -60.02
C ASP A 6 -2.76 -64.07 -59.08
N ASN A 7 -1.45 -64.32 -59.20
CA ASN A 7 -0.45 -63.60 -58.41
C ASN A 7 -0.54 -62.08 -58.61
N ARG A 8 -0.70 -61.64 -59.87
CA ARG A 8 -0.88 -60.22 -60.20
C ARG A 8 -2.18 -59.65 -59.60
N LYS A 9 -3.27 -60.41 -59.64
CA LYS A 9 -4.57 -60.05 -59.03
C LYS A 9 -4.44 -59.90 -57.52
N GLN A 10 -3.83 -60.86 -56.83
CA GLN A 10 -3.55 -60.79 -55.40
C GLN A 10 -2.71 -59.55 -55.05
N ARG A 11 -1.65 -59.27 -55.81
CA ARG A 11 -0.77 -58.12 -55.55
C ARG A 11 -1.52 -56.79 -55.69
N ILE A 12 -2.32 -56.63 -56.74
CA ILE A 12 -3.15 -55.44 -56.95
C ILE A 12 -4.17 -55.27 -55.81
N LEU A 13 -4.87 -56.35 -55.44
CA LEU A 13 -5.83 -56.32 -54.33
C LEU A 13 -5.18 -55.94 -53.00
N ASN A 14 -3.99 -56.49 -52.70
CA ASN A 14 -3.26 -56.14 -51.48
C ASN A 14 -2.80 -54.68 -51.49
N THR A 15 -2.34 -54.16 -52.64
CA THR A 15 -1.98 -52.74 -52.76
C THR A 15 -3.18 -51.81 -52.55
N ILE A 16 -4.35 -52.15 -53.11
CA ILE A 16 -5.59 -51.38 -52.89
C ILE A 16 -5.97 -51.40 -51.41
N ARG A 17 -6.01 -52.59 -50.78
CA ARG A 17 -6.37 -52.73 -49.37
C ARG A 17 -5.43 -51.94 -48.45
N ASN A 18 -4.12 -52.06 -48.65
CA ASN A 18 -3.14 -51.30 -47.88
C ASN A 18 -3.34 -49.79 -48.05
N SER A 19 -3.64 -49.33 -49.27
CA SER A 19 -3.90 -47.92 -49.53
C SER A 19 -5.19 -47.43 -48.86
N GLU A 20 -6.24 -48.25 -48.82
CA GLU A 20 -7.51 -47.92 -48.14
C GLU A 20 -7.34 -47.87 -46.63
N GLU A 21 -6.63 -48.82 -46.02
CA GLU A 21 -6.31 -48.85 -44.60
C GLU A 21 -5.46 -47.65 -44.18
N LEU A 22 -4.41 -47.33 -44.93
CA LEU A 22 -3.57 -46.14 -44.68
C LEU A 22 -4.39 -44.85 -44.82
N ARG A 23 -5.26 -44.75 -45.83
CA ARG A 23 -6.14 -43.58 -46.00
C ARG A 23 -7.11 -43.45 -44.83
N GLY A 24 -7.73 -44.55 -44.41
CA GLY A 24 -8.65 -44.58 -43.27
C GLY A 24 -7.95 -44.14 -41.99
N GLY A 25 -6.79 -44.72 -41.68
CA GLY A 25 -5.98 -44.34 -40.52
C GLY A 25 -5.52 -42.88 -40.54
N ALA A 26 -5.11 -42.37 -41.71
CA ALA A 26 -4.71 -40.96 -41.87
C ALA A 26 -5.88 -39.99 -41.67
N ILE A 27 -7.08 -40.32 -42.17
CA ILE A 27 -8.30 -39.53 -41.95
C ILE A 27 -8.66 -39.50 -40.47
N GLU A 28 -8.66 -40.65 -39.79
CA GLU A 28 -8.97 -40.72 -38.36
C GLU A 28 -7.97 -39.91 -37.51
N GLN A 29 -6.67 -40.02 -37.81
CA GLN A 29 -5.65 -39.22 -37.14
C GLN A 29 -5.85 -37.72 -37.36
N LEU A 30 -6.20 -37.32 -38.59
CA LEU A 30 -6.47 -35.93 -38.94
C LEU A 30 -7.72 -35.38 -38.22
N GLU A 31 -8.78 -36.18 -38.10
CA GLU A 31 -9.96 -35.81 -37.32
C GLU A 31 -9.65 -35.65 -35.83
N LYS A 32 -8.89 -36.59 -35.25
CA LYS A 32 -8.41 -36.48 -33.86
C LYS A 32 -7.56 -35.23 -33.66
N ALA A 33 -6.65 -34.92 -34.60
CA ALA A 33 -5.82 -33.72 -34.53
C ALA A 33 -6.67 -32.43 -34.60
N ARG A 34 -7.68 -32.38 -35.48
CA ARG A 34 -8.62 -31.26 -35.58
C ARG A 34 -9.44 -31.08 -34.31
N ALA A 35 -9.93 -32.17 -33.72
CA ALA A 35 -10.68 -32.13 -32.45
C ALA A 35 -9.81 -31.59 -31.31
N ARG A 36 -8.56 -32.07 -31.20
CA ARG A 36 -7.58 -31.57 -30.21
C ARG A 36 -7.29 -30.07 -30.41
N LEU A 37 -7.08 -29.64 -31.65
CA LEU A 37 -6.85 -28.22 -31.96
C LEU A 37 -8.04 -27.35 -31.54
N ARG A 38 -9.28 -27.79 -31.81
CA ARG A 38 -10.49 -27.06 -31.37
C ARG A 38 -10.55 -26.95 -29.86
N LYS A 39 -10.27 -28.04 -29.13
CA LYS A 39 -10.23 -28.04 -27.65
C LYS A 39 -9.21 -27.04 -27.12
N VAL A 40 -7.97 -27.09 -27.62
CA VAL A 40 -6.88 -26.20 -27.20
C VAL A 40 -7.21 -24.74 -27.52
N LYS A 41 -7.83 -24.44 -28.68
CA LYS A 41 -8.27 -23.07 -29.00
C LYS A 41 -9.28 -22.53 -28.00
N THR A 42 -10.28 -23.32 -27.63
CA THR A 42 -11.29 -22.92 -26.64
C THR A 42 -10.66 -22.72 -25.27
N GLU A 43 -9.76 -23.61 -24.86
CA GLU A 43 -9.03 -23.52 -23.59
C GLU A 43 -8.13 -22.28 -23.54
N ALA A 44 -7.38 -22.01 -24.61
CA ALA A 44 -6.54 -20.82 -24.74
C ALA A 44 -7.36 -19.52 -24.72
N ALA A 45 -8.53 -19.51 -25.36
CA ALA A 45 -9.43 -18.36 -25.33
C ALA A 45 -9.98 -18.11 -23.92
N ARG A 46 -10.37 -19.18 -23.19
CA ARG A 46 -10.82 -19.07 -21.80
C ARG A 46 -9.70 -18.60 -20.88
N PHE A 47 -8.50 -19.16 -21.03
CA PHE A 47 -7.32 -18.73 -20.28
C PHE A 47 -7.03 -17.26 -20.51
N ARG A 48 -7.07 -16.80 -21.76
CA ARG A 48 -6.86 -15.39 -22.12
C ARG A 48 -7.85 -14.49 -21.38
N VAL A 49 -9.15 -14.76 -21.45
CA VAL A 49 -10.17 -13.94 -20.78
C VAL A 49 -9.97 -13.91 -19.26
N ASN A 50 -9.70 -15.07 -18.65
CA ASN A 50 -9.45 -15.15 -17.22
C ASN A 50 -8.23 -14.33 -16.80
N GLN A 51 -7.12 -14.46 -17.51
CA GLN A 51 -5.89 -13.72 -17.23
C GLN A 51 -6.08 -12.20 -17.37
N TYR A 52 -6.81 -11.74 -18.39
CA TYR A 52 -7.13 -10.31 -18.49
C TYR A 52 -7.99 -9.82 -17.33
N SER A 53 -8.95 -10.63 -16.88
CA SER A 53 -9.83 -10.28 -15.77
C SER A 53 -9.08 -10.26 -14.43
N GLU A 54 -8.13 -11.18 -14.25
CA GLU A 54 -7.25 -11.22 -13.08
C GLU A 54 -6.29 -10.03 -13.08
N ALA A 55 -5.65 -9.72 -14.21
CA ALA A 55 -4.77 -8.57 -14.35
C ALA A 55 -5.50 -7.24 -14.09
N GLU A 56 -6.73 -7.09 -14.57
CA GLU A 56 -7.55 -5.91 -14.30
C GLU A 56 -7.89 -5.78 -12.80
N ARG A 57 -8.24 -6.89 -12.15
CA ARG A 57 -8.49 -6.91 -10.71
C ARG A 57 -7.24 -6.55 -9.90
N GLU A 58 -6.08 -7.11 -10.26
CA GLU A 58 -4.81 -6.80 -9.62
C GLU A 58 -4.45 -5.33 -9.79
N ASN A 59 -4.66 -4.78 -10.98
CA ASN A 59 -4.42 -3.36 -11.25
C ASN A 59 -5.30 -2.46 -10.36
N LEU A 60 -6.60 -2.75 -10.26
CA LEU A 60 -7.52 -2.02 -9.37
C LEU A 60 -7.10 -2.13 -7.90
N ASN A 61 -6.68 -3.31 -7.46
CA ASN A 61 -6.19 -3.52 -6.10
C ASN A 61 -4.92 -2.69 -5.82
N LEU A 62 -3.98 -2.67 -6.76
CA LEU A 62 -2.75 -1.87 -6.64
C LEU A 62 -3.06 -0.37 -6.58
N ILE A 63 -3.98 0.12 -7.42
CA ILE A 63 -4.44 1.51 -7.39
C ILE A 63 -5.04 1.82 -6.02
N ASN A 64 -5.95 1.00 -5.50
CA ASN A 64 -6.58 1.20 -4.20
C ASN A 64 -5.57 1.20 -3.05
N LEU A 65 -4.60 0.29 -3.06
CA LEU A 65 -3.52 0.25 -2.07
C LEU A 65 -2.67 1.51 -2.13
N THR A 66 -2.34 1.98 -3.33
CA THR A 66 -1.56 3.20 -3.55
C THR A 66 -2.30 4.42 -3.03
N TYR A 67 -3.61 4.54 -3.30
CA TYR A 67 -4.44 5.63 -2.77
C TYR A 67 -4.49 5.61 -1.24
N LYS A 68 -4.67 4.45 -0.64
CA LYS A 68 -4.68 4.32 0.82
C LYS A 68 -3.34 4.74 1.44
N SER A 69 -2.22 4.29 0.87
CA SER A 69 -0.89 4.72 1.32
C SER A 69 -0.66 6.21 1.15
N LEU A 70 -1.24 6.84 0.11
CA LEU A 70 -1.16 8.28 -0.09
C LEU A 70 -1.96 9.05 0.98
N GLU A 71 -3.17 8.57 1.30
CA GLU A 71 -4.00 9.14 2.37
C GLU A 71 -3.32 9.04 3.75
N ASP A 72 -2.75 7.88 4.06
CA ASP A 72 -1.98 7.66 5.30
C ASP A 72 -0.78 8.62 5.39
N LEU A 73 -0.08 8.83 4.27
CA LEU A 73 1.05 9.78 4.19
C LEU A 73 0.60 11.23 4.39
N GLU A 74 -0.53 11.62 3.81
CA GLU A 74 -1.09 12.96 3.97
C GLU A 74 -1.50 13.23 5.42
N ASN A 75 -2.17 12.26 6.05
CA ASN A 75 -2.53 12.33 7.47
C ASN A 75 -1.30 12.46 8.36
N TYR A 76 -0.26 11.66 8.10
CA TYR A 76 1.01 11.75 8.83
C TYR A 76 1.67 13.14 8.69
N LYS A 77 1.68 13.71 7.49
CA LYS A 77 2.21 15.07 7.27
C LYS A 77 1.41 16.12 8.02
N ASN A 78 0.09 16.02 8.02
CA ASN A 78 -0.79 16.94 8.74
C ASN A 78 -0.54 16.89 10.26
N ASP A 79 -0.37 15.69 10.82
CA ASP A 79 -0.01 15.50 12.22
C ASP A 79 1.38 16.08 12.54
N SER A 80 2.36 15.89 11.65
CA SER A 80 3.70 16.48 11.78
C SER A 80 3.66 18.01 11.78
N ILE A 81 2.87 18.62 10.88
CA ILE A 81 2.68 20.07 10.83
C ILE A 81 2.04 20.56 12.14
N ARG A 82 1.00 19.90 12.63
CA ARG A 82 0.34 20.27 13.90
C ARG A 82 1.32 20.22 15.07
N PHE A 83 2.18 19.20 15.12
CA PHE A 83 3.22 19.07 16.13
C PHE A 83 4.22 20.23 16.05
N GLU A 84 4.75 20.53 14.87
CA GLU A 84 5.71 21.62 14.68
C GLU A 84 5.11 23.00 15.00
N GLN A 85 3.83 23.22 14.71
CA GLN A 85 3.12 24.43 15.13
C GLN A 85 3.09 24.57 16.65
N GLN A 86 2.73 23.51 17.38
CA GLN A 86 2.74 23.53 18.85
C GLN A 86 4.15 23.74 19.41
N ARG A 87 5.14 23.11 18.79
CA ARG A 87 6.55 23.29 19.15
C ARG A 87 6.99 24.74 18.98
N ALA A 88 6.66 25.36 17.84
CA ALA A 88 6.98 26.76 17.56
C ALA A 88 6.30 27.71 18.54
N ILE A 89 5.00 27.51 18.82
CA ILE A 89 4.25 28.29 19.82
C ILE A 89 4.92 28.18 21.20
N HIS A 90 5.26 26.95 21.62
CA HIS A 90 5.89 26.73 22.91
C HIS A 90 7.25 27.44 23.02
N GLN A 91 8.08 27.34 21.98
CA GLN A 91 9.38 28.00 21.95
C GLN A 91 9.25 29.53 22.01
N VAL A 92 8.33 30.13 21.23
CA VAL A 92 8.08 31.56 21.28
C VAL A 92 7.59 31.98 22.66
N ARG A 93 6.64 31.25 23.24
CA ARG A 93 6.11 31.53 24.58
C ARG A 93 7.21 31.51 25.64
N GLN A 94 8.12 30.53 25.59
CA GLN A 94 9.25 30.45 26.53
C GLN A 94 10.20 31.64 26.39
N ARG A 95 10.53 32.04 25.15
CA ARG A 95 11.39 33.22 24.91
C ARG A 95 10.74 34.51 25.41
N VAL A 96 9.46 34.71 25.11
CA VAL A 96 8.71 35.88 25.59
C VAL A 96 8.64 35.89 27.12
N PHE A 97 8.41 34.73 27.75
CA PHE A 97 8.39 34.62 29.20
C PHE A 97 9.74 34.96 29.83
N GLN A 98 10.85 34.44 29.28
CA GLN A 98 12.19 34.76 29.75
C GLN A 98 12.52 36.25 29.60
N GLN A 99 12.12 36.86 28.49
CA GLN A 99 12.30 38.29 28.27
C GLN A 99 11.49 39.13 29.26
N ALA A 100 10.23 38.76 29.50
CA ALA A 100 9.37 39.42 30.49
C ALA A 100 9.93 39.31 31.91
N LEU A 101 10.43 38.12 32.29
CA LEU A 101 11.10 37.91 33.58
C LEU A 101 12.33 38.78 33.73
N ARG A 102 13.18 38.86 32.70
CA ARG A 102 14.37 39.71 32.72
C ARG A 102 14.01 41.19 32.86
N GLY A 103 13.03 41.67 32.10
CA GLY A 103 12.55 43.05 32.20
C GLY A 103 11.93 43.36 33.57
N ALA A 104 11.17 42.42 34.15
CA ALA A 104 10.62 42.55 35.49
C ALA A 104 11.72 42.63 36.55
N LEU A 105 12.78 41.82 36.42
CA LEU A 105 13.93 41.83 37.32
C LEU A 105 14.72 43.14 37.21
N GLU A 106 14.95 43.65 35.99
CA GLU A 106 15.60 44.95 35.76
C GLU A 106 14.80 46.11 36.36
N THR A 107 13.47 46.07 36.20
CA THR A 107 12.56 47.06 36.80
C THR A 107 12.56 46.96 38.33
N LEU A 108 12.49 45.75 38.87
CA LEU A 108 12.53 45.54 40.32
C LEU A 108 13.82 46.10 40.90
N ASN A 109 14.98 45.81 40.28
CA ASN A 109 16.29 46.29 40.72
C ASN A 109 16.41 47.81 40.69
N SER A 110 15.80 48.49 39.71
CA SER A 110 15.83 49.95 39.63
C SER A 110 14.84 50.64 40.58
N CYS A 111 13.72 50.01 40.90
CA CYS A 111 12.68 50.53 41.79
C CYS A 111 12.86 50.16 43.28
N LEU A 112 13.81 49.27 43.61
CA LEU A 112 14.00 48.73 44.95
C LEU A 112 14.48 49.80 45.94
N ASN A 113 13.54 50.44 46.64
CA ASN A 113 13.83 51.41 47.69
C ASN A 113 13.48 50.84 49.09
N LYS A 114 13.96 51.49 50.15
CA LYS A 114 13.77 51.03 51.54
C LYS A 114 12.28 50.83 51.90
N GLU A 115 11.39 51.66 51.37
CA GLU A 115 9.95 51.57 51.62
C GLU A 115 9.33 50.32 50.96
N LEU A 116 9.64 50.09 49.68
CA LEU A 116 9.17 48.93 48.94
C LEU A 116 9.70 47.63 49.55
N HIS A 117 10.96 47.60 50.01
CA HIS A 117 11.52 46.48 50.75
C HIS A 117 10.72 46.14 52.02
N LEU A 118 10.45 47.13 52.88
CA LEU A 118 9.73 46.92 54.14
C LEU A 118 8.30 46.43 53.90
N ARG A 119 7.60 47.01 52.91
CA ARG A 119 6.26 46.56 52.48
C ARG A 119 6.28 45.11 52.01
N THR A 120 7.27 44.74 51.20
CA THR A 120 7.42 43.37 50.68
C THR A 120 7.71 42.36 51.80
N ILE A 121 8.60 42.69 52.74
CA ILE A 121 8.91 41.84 53.91
C ILE A 121 7.65 41.63 54.77
N SER A 122 6.92 42.70 55.07
CA SER A 122 5.68 42.62 55.87
C SER A 122 4.63 41.72 55.19
N ALA A 123 4.46 41.87 53.87
CA ALA A 123 3.55 41.03 53.09
C ALA A 123 3.95 39.55 53.12
N ASN A 124 5.23 39.23 52.95
CA ASN A 124 5.75 37.87 53.01
C ASN A 124 5.55 37.24 54.40
N ILE A 125 5.82 37.98 55.49
CA ILE A 125 5.59 37.51 56.87
C ILE A 125 4.10 37.18 57.09
N ARG A 126 3.19 38.04 56.60
CA ARG A 126 1.75 37.79 56.68
C ARG A 126 1.37 36.50 55.92
N LEU A 127 1.91 36.31 54.71
CA LEU A 127 1.64 35.13 53.90
C LEU A 127 2.13 33.85 54.58
N PHE A 128 3.33 33.86 55.17
CA PHE A 128 3.85 32.73 55.95
C PHE A 128 2.96 32.39 57.15
N ARG A 129 2.43 33.39 57.85
CA ARG A 129 1.49 33.17 58.97
C ARG A 129 0.22 32.49 58.48
N SER A 130 -0.38 32.97 57.39
CA SER A 130 -1.58 32.36 56.81
C SER A 130 -1.35 30.93 56.33
N MET A 131 -0.20 30.63 55.72
CA MET A 131 0.14 29.25 55.34
C MET A 131 0.25 28.34 56.57
N LYS A 132 0.86 28.82 57.66
CA LYS A 132 0.94 28.07 58.91
C LYS A 132 -0.44 27.81 59.51
N GLU A 133 -1.35 28.77 59.45
CA GLU A 133 -2.74 28.65 59.92
C GLU A 133 -3.56 27.66 59.08
N LEU A 134 -3.29 27.52 57.76
CA LEU A 134 -3.95 26.54 56.89
C LEU A 134 -3.42 25.10 57.05
N THR A 135 -2.24 24.94 57.65
CA THR A 135 -1.60 23.63 57.83
C THR A 135 -1.88 23.03 59.22
N ASN A 136 -2.56 23.78 60.10
CA ASN A 136 -3.04 23.35 61.42
C ASN A 136 -4.52 22.96 61.34
#